data_AF-A0A1E3I9G1-F1
#
_entry.id   AF-A0A1E3I9G1-F1
#
_cell.length_a   1.000
_cell.length_b   1.000
_cell.length_c   1.000
_cell.angle_alpha   90.00
_cell.angle_beta   90.00
_cell.angle_gamma   90.00
#
_symmetry.space_group_name_H-M   'P 1'
#
loop_
_entity.id
_entity.type
_entity.pdbx_description
1 polymer ?
#
loop_
_entity_poly.entity_id
_entity_poly.type
_entity_poly.pdbx_seq_one_letter_code
_entity_poly.pdbx_strand_id
1 'polypeptide(L)'
;MPAEQKRRQTAHSYRQPRTPSDPSSSKSNRPRPTHKIPTTEVRDNSGIPGLSKLKSSIRQTRRLLSKDNLDPALRIQTQRRLTSLESDLAAAQRRNIERTNGARYHKVKFFERQKLLRIIKRLKKKLSDSTDKKTLSDEKRFKYDEELEDARVMLNYVLHYPNTQKYIALFPSSSPTQPDTENKEDKLRLPPLLHPPPSSLDGPFQRRYDLLLETKQLMDKGKLKGEPENEMKKGIEDGVVVGLGADVQIGLTESTAQKDQPQDDFFESGDK
;
A
#
# COMPACT_ATOMS: atom_id res chain seq x y z
N MET A 1 -32.43 -58.05 46.81
CA MET A 1 -31.00 -57.95 46.45
C MET A 1 -30.87 -58.00 44.94
N PRO A 2 -29.97 -57.21 44.32
CA PRO A 2 -30.30 -56.33 43.20
C PRO A 2 -29.45 -56.54 41.94
N ALA A 3 -29.92 -56.05 40.78
CA ALA A 3 -29.14 -55.43 39.68
C ALA A 3 -30.02 -55.34 38.43
N GLU A 4 -30.04 -54.30 37.59
CA GLU A 4 -29.64 -52.90 37.66
C GLU A 4 -30.31 -52.26 36.43
N GLN A 5 -31.23 -51.33 36.62
CA GLN A 5 -31.82 -50.54 35.53
C GLN A 5 -30.89 -49.35 35.23
N LYS A 6 -30.21 -49.34 34.07
CA LYS A 6 -29.62 -48.11 33.51
C LYS A 6 -29.80 -48.00 32.00
N ARG A 7 -30.80 -47.16 31.66
CA ARG A 7 -30.80 -46.10 30.62
C ARG A 7 -30.39 -46.49 29.19
N ARG A 8 -31.41 -46.73 28.38
CA ARG A 8 -31.37 -46.49 26.92
C ARG A 8 -31.23 -44.98 26.68
N GLN A 9 -30.10 -44.54 26.12
CA GLN A 9 -30.00 -43.23 25.48
C GLN A 9 -30.49 -43.36 24.03
N THR A 10 -31.54 -42.62 23.71
CA THR A 10 -32.14 -42.51 22.39
C THR A 10 -31.20 -41.73 21.47
N ALA A 11 -30.74 -42.38 20.40
CA ALA A 11 -29.98 -41.71 19.35
C ALA A 11 -30.88 -40.77 18.54
N HIS A 12 -30.38 -39.55 18.33
CA HIS A 12 -31.04 -38.40 17.71
C HIS A 12 -31.57 -38.71 16.30
N SER A 13 -32.86 -38.43 16.08
CA SER A 13 -33.59 -38.66 14.83
C SER A 13 -33.37 -37.54 13.80
N TYR A 14 -32.16 -37.36 13.28
CA TYR A 14 -31.94 -36.62 12.02
C TYR A 14 -30.61 -37.06 11.40
N ARG A 15 -30.58 -38.27 10.83
CA ARG A 15 -29.52 -38.68 9.90
C ARG A 15 -30.19 -39.18 8.62
N GLN A 16 -30.20 -38.33 7.60
CA GLN A 16 -30.76 -38.65 6.29
C GLN A 16 -30.01 -39.84 5.65
N PRO A 17 -30.72 -40.82 5.05
CA PRO A 17 -30.09 -41.98 4.43
C PRO A 17 -29.43 -41.60 3.10
N ARG A 18 -28.20 -42.07 2.88
CA ARG A 18 -27.51 -41.98 1.59
C ARG A 18 -28.05 -43.05 0.64
N THR A 19 -28.49 -42.64 -0.54
CA THR A 19 -28.90 -43.54 -1.64
C THR A 19 -27.68 -44.24 -2.25
N PRO A 20 -27.75 -45.54 -2.58
CA PRO A 20 -26.70 -46.23 -3.31
C PRO A 20 -26.86 -46.02 -4.81
N SER A 21 -25.86 -45.45 -5.48
CA SER A 21 -25.79 -45.34 -6.95
C SER A 21 -24.57 -46.11 -7.47
N ASP A 22 -24.87 -47.03 -8.39
CA ASP A 22 -24.12 -47.97 -9.24
C ASP A 22 -22.57 -48.04 -9.26
N PRO A 23 -21.99 -49.27 -9.41
CA PRO A 23 -20.56 -49.49 -9.56
C PRO A 23 -20.17 -49.49 -11.05
N SER A 24 -19.74 -48.36 -11.59
CA SER A 24 -19.19 -48.30 -12.96
C SER A 24 -18.29 -47.08 -13.16
N SER A 25 -17.03 -47.19 -12.74
CA SER A 25 -15.90 -46.56 -13.46
C SER A 25 -14.58 -47.10 -12.93
N SER A 26 -13.85 -47.75 -13.83
CA SER A 26 -12.53 -48.32 -13.63
C SER A 26 -11.52 -47.24 -13.23
N LYS A 27 -10.91 -47.40 -12.05
CA LYS A 27 -9.74 -46.62 -11.64
C LYS A 27 -8.57 -47.00 -12.53
N SER A 28 -8.25 -46.15 -13.50
CA SER A 28 -7.01 -46.23 -14.27
C SER A 28 -5.81 -46.05 -13.34
N ASN A 29 -5.10 -47.14 -13.06
CA ASN A 29 -3.77 -47.14 -12.44
C ASN A 29 -2.72 -46.65 -13.46
N ARG A 30 -2.73 -45.34 -13.79
CA ARG A 30 -1.60 -44.72 -14.46
C ARG A 30 -0.65 -44.14 -13.41
N PRO A 31 0.64 -44.54 -13.39
CA PRO A 31 1.62 -43.94 -12.48
C PRO A 31 1.73 -42.44 -12.80
N ARG A 32 1.55 -41.60 -11.78
CA ARG A 32 1.78 -40.15 -11.91
C ARG A 32 3.27 -39.92 -12.18
N PRO A 33 3.66 -39.09 -13.17
CA PRO A 33 5.06 -38.80 -13.42
C PRO A 33 5.68 -38.13 -12.18
N THR A 34 6.76 -38.72 -11.67
CA THR A 34 7.46 -38.33 -10.43
C THR A 34 8.30 -37.07 -10.59
N HIS A 35 8.58 -36.66 -11.83
CA HIS A 35 9.26 -35.39 -12.11
C HIS A 35 8.24 -34.30 -12.41
N LYS A 36 8.05 -33.41 -11.42
CA LYS A 36 7.45 -32.10 -11.66
C LYS A 36 8.36 -31.39 -12.68
N ILE A 37 7.90 -31.30 -13.92
CA ILE A 37 8.49 -30.39 -14.91
C ILE A 37 8.50 -29.02 -14.22
N PRO A 38 9.65 -28.36 -14.06
CA PRO A 38 9.68 -27.02 -13.48
C PRO A 38 8.73 -26.18 -14.33
N THR A 39 7.68 -25.65 -13.70
CA THR A 39 6.79 -24.70 -14.36
C THR A 39 7.70 -23.66 -14.98
N THR A 40 7.67 -23.55 -16.31
CA THR A 40 8.38 -22.52 -17.06
C THR A 40 8.08 -21.21 -16.34
N GLU A 41 9.08 -20.68 -15.63
CA GLU A 41 8.84 -19.56 -14.72
C GLU A 41 8.19 -18.46 -15.53
N VAL A 42 6.96 -18.13 -15.15
CA VAL A 42 6.17 -17.07 -15.78
C VAL A 42 7.06 -15.84 -15.75
N ARG A 43 7.61 -15.48 -16.91
CA ARG A 43 8.31 -14.21 -17.06
C ARG A 43 7.28 -13.15 -16.73
N ASP A 44 7.61 -12.23 -15.84
CA ASP A 44 6.74 -11.08 -15.59
C ASP A 44 6.50 -10.38 -16.95
N ASN A 45 5.26 -9.94 -17.23
CA ASN A 45 4.86 -9.34 -18.51
C ASN A 45 5.77 -8.18 -18.97
N SER A 46 6.54 -7.59 -18.04
CA SER A 46 7.51 -6.53 -18.31
C SER A 46 8.85 -7.01 -18.89
N GLY A 47 9.05 -8.31 -19.09
CA GLY A 47 10.29 -8.88 -19.65
C GLY A 47 11.52 -8.76 -18.74
N ILE A 48 11.36 -8.19 -17.54
CA ILE A 48 12.45 -7.95 -16.60
C ILE A 48 12.82 -9.23 -15.86
N PRO A 49 14.12 -9.58 -15.76
CA PRO A 49 14.56 -10.75 -15.01
C PRO A 49 14.14 -10.65 -13.54
N GLY A 50 13.68 -11.77 -12.96
CA GLY A 50 13.35 -11.82 -11.55
C GLY A 50 14.53 -11.43 -10.64
N LEU A 51 14.26 -10.96 -9.42
CA LEU A 51 15.29 -10.39 -8.53
C LEU A 51 16.47 -11.32 -8.25
N SER A 52 16.22 -12.64 -8.19
CA SER A 52 17.29 -13.63 -8.02
C SER A 52 18.29 -13.60 -9.17
N LYS A 53 17.80 -13.45 -10.41
CA LYS A 53 18.60 -13.40 -11.65
C LYS A 53 19.38 -12.08 -11.74
N LEU A 54 18.77 -10.95 -11.38
CA LEU A 54 19.47 -9.66 -11.30
C LEU A 54 20.61 -9.71 -10.27
N LYS A 55 20.33 -10.21 -9.06
CA LYS A 55 21.34 -10.37 -8.01
C LYS A 55 22.46 -11.34 -8.42
N SER A 56 22.15 -12.44 -9.11
CA SER A 56 23.18 -13.36 -9.60
C SER A 56 24.05 -12.73 -10.68
N SER A 57 23.45 -11.99 -11.62
CA SER A 57 24.21 -11.28 -12.67
C SER A 57 25.12 -10.21 -12.07
N ILE A 58 24.67 -9.43 -11.09
CA ILE A 58 25.52 -8.44 -10.40
C ILE A 58 26.72 -9.13 -9.74
N ARG A 59 26.51 -10.24 -9.02
CA ARG A 59 27.61 -10.99 -8.40
C ARG A 59 28.61 -11.51 -9.43
N GLN A 60 28.12 -12.04 -10.56
CA GLN A 60 28.98 -12.50 -11.65
C GLN A 60 29.78 -11.35 -12.28
N THR A 61 29.14 -10.21 -12.53
CA THR A 61 29.81 -9.01 -13.07
C THR A 61 30.86 -8.46 -12.10
N ARG A 62 30.56 -8.41 -10.79
CA ARG A 62 31.54 -8.02 -9.76
C ARG A 62 32.74 -8.98 -9.70
N ARG A 63 32.51 -10.29 -9.79
CA ARG A 63 33.57 -11.31 -9.88
C ARG A 63 34.41 -11.21 -11.16
N LEU A 64 33.83 -10.73 -12.25
CA LEU A 64 34.57 -10.50 -13.50
C LEU A 64 35.47 -9.26 -13.37
N LEU A 65 34.96 -8.19 -12.76
CA LEU A 65 35.72 -6.96 -12.49
C LEU A 65 36.86 -7.17 -11.49
N SER A 66 36.74 -8.12 -10.57
CA SER A 66 37.80 -8.46 -9.60
C SER A 66 38.95 -9.29 -10.20
N LYS A 67 38.96 -9.57 -11.51
CA LYS A 67 40.09 -10.26 -12.16
C LYS A 67 41.14 -9.24 -12.60
N ASP A 68 42.40 -9.52 -12.28
CA ASP A 68 43.52 -8.61 -12.53
C ASP A 68 43.84 -8.47 -14.03
N ASN A 69 43.72 -9.57 -14.79
CA ASN A 69 44.02 -9.64 -16.22
C ASN A 69 42.80 -9.37 -17.12
N LEU A 70 42.12 -8.24 -16.92
CA LEU A 70 40.97 -7.85 -17.74
C LEU A 70 41.36 -6.73 -18.71
N ASP A 71 41.02 -6.92 -19.98
CA ASP A 71 41.19 -5.90 -21.01
C ASP A 71 40.53 -4.57 -20.59
N PRO A 72 41.21 -3.41 -20.72
CA PRO A 72 40.66 -2.12 -20.29
C PRO A 72 39.30 -1.77 -20.93
N ALA A 73 39.08 -2.10 -22.22
CA ALA A 73 37.81 -1.82 -22.87
C ALA A 73 36.68 -2.69 -22.29
N LEU A 74 36.96 -3.98 -22.07
CA LEU A 74 36.04 -4.89 -21.38
C LEU A 74 35.74 -4.45 -19.94
N ARG A 75 36.72 -3.91 -19.21
CA ARG A 75 36.51 -3.37 -17.85
C ARG A 75 35.51 -2.21 -17.85
N ILE A 76 35.64 -1.27 -18.79
CA ILE A 76 34.69 -0.14 -18.92
C ILE A 76 33.28 -0.65 -19.27
N GLN A 77 33.16 -1.59 -20.21
CA GLN A 77 31.87 -2.16 -20.60
C GLN A 77 31.20 -2.90 -19.44
N THR A 78 31.98 -3.67 -18.67
CA THR A 78 31.47 -4.43 -17.52
C THR A 78 31.07 -3.53 -16.35
N GLN A 79 31.76 -2.40 -16.14
CA GLN A 79 31.35 -1.38 -15.18
C GLN A 79 30.03 -0.70 -15.58
N ARG A 80 29.87 -0.31 -16.85
CA ARG A 80 28.59 0.21 -17.37
C ARG A 80 27.44 -0.80 -17.24
N ARG A 81 27.74 -2.08 -17.47
CA ARG A 81 26.77 -3.16 -17.27
C ARG A 81 26.40 -3.31 -15.79
N LEU A 82 27.37 -3.20 -14.88
CA LEU A 82 27.12 -3.26 -13.45
C LEU A 82 26.18 -2.14 -13.00
N THR A 83 26.43 -0.89 -13.42
CA THR A 83 25.56 0.24 -13.06
C THR A 83 24.14 0.06 -13.58
N SER A 84 23.99 -0.45 -14.82
CA SER A 84 22.67 -0.79 -15.39
C SER A 84 21.96 -1.90 -14.60
N LEU A 85 22.68 -2.95 -14.19
CA LEU A 85 22.09 -4.03 -13.41
C LEU A 85 21.68 -3.58 -12.00
N GLU A 86 22.42 -2.64 -11.41
CA GLU A 86 22.09 -2.05 -10.12
C GLU A 86 20.84 -1.16 -10.19
N SER A 87 20.70 -0.35 -11.25
CA SER A 87 19.45 0.41 -11.47
C SER A 87 18.26 -0.52 -11.69
N ASP A 88 18.43 -1.60 -12.45
CA ASP A 88 17.37 -2.59 -12.67
C ASP A 88 16.97 -3.31 -11.38
N LEU A 89 17.95 -3.63 -10.53
CA LEU A 89 17.70 -4.22 -9.21
C LEU A 89 16.88 -3.28 -8.33
N ALA A 90 17.24 -1.99 -8.28
CA ALA A 90 16.51 -0.99 -7.50
C ALA A 90 15.06 -0.84 -7.99
N ALA A 91 14.84 -0.78 -9.29
CA ALA A 91 13.51 -0.75 -9.88
C ALA A 91 12.69 -2.02 -9.56
N ALA A 92 13.31 -3.20 -9.65
CA ALA A 92 12.65 -4.46 -9.32
C ALA A 92 12.30 -4.57 -7.82
N GLN A 93 13.15 -4.04 -6.93
CA GLN A 93 12.85 -3.95 -5.50
C GLN A 93 11.68 -3.01 -5.21
N ARG A 94 11.64 -1.82 -5.82
CA ARG A 94 10.52 -0.87 -5.69
C ARG A 94 9.20 -1.51 -6.10
N ARG A 95 9.16 -2.17 -7.27
CA ARG A 95 7.96 -2.89 -7.74
C ARG A 95 7.49 -3.99 -6.80
N ASN A 96 8.41 -4.72 -6.17
CA ASN A 96 8.03 -5.71 -5.16
C ASN A 96 7.44 -5.07 -3.91
N ILE A 97 8.01 -3.96 -3.45
CA ILE A 97 7.47 -3.20 -2.32
C ILE A 97 6.05 -2.71 -2.67
N GLU A 98 5.87 -2.14 -3.86
CA GLU A 98 4.56 -1.69 -4.34
C GLU A 98 3.54 -2.84 -4.43
N ARG A 99 3.95 -4.00 -4.97
CA ARG A 99 3.09 -5.19 -5.06
C ARG A 99 2.69 -5.70 -3.68
N THR A 100 3.65 -5.81 -2.76
CA THR A 100 3.41 -6.33 -1.41
C THR A 100 2.55 -5.39 -0.57
N ASN A 101 2.86 -4.09 -0.57
CA ASN A 101 2.06 -3.06 0.10
C ASN A 101 0.68 -2.90 -0.55
N GLY A 102 0.61 -2.92 -1.88
CA GLY A 102 -0.63 -2.93 -2.63
C GLY A 102 -1.54 -4.06 -2.15
N ALA A 103 -1.06 -5.31 -2.14
CA ALA A 103 -1.84 -6.44 -1.63
C ALA A 103 -2.20 -6.32 -0.14
N ARG A 104 -1.25 -5.91 0.70
CA ARG A 104 -1.42 -5.81 2.16
C ARG A 104 -2.46 -4.76 2.55
N TYR A 105 -2.41 -3.58 1.93
CA TYR A 105 -3.29 -2.46 2.28
C TYR A 105 -4.50 -2.31 1.37
N HIS A 106 -4.62 -3.12 0.30
CA HIS A 106 -5.77 -3.07 -0.61
C HIS A 106 -7.10 -3.17 0.13
N LYS A 107 -7.24 -4.13 1.05
CA LYS A 107 -8.48 -4.30 1.83
C LYS A 107 -8.75 -3.12 2.77
N VAL A 108 -7.73 -2.62 3.46
CA VAL A 108 -7.87 -1.45 4.36
C VAL A 108 -8.30 -0.22 3.56
N LYS A 109 -7.57 0.12 2.49
CA LYS A 109 -7.91 1.23 1.58
C LYS A 109 -9.32 1.06 0.99
N PHE A 110 -9.73 -0.16 0.63
CA PHE A 110 -11.07 -0.42 0.12
C PHE A 110 -12.16 -0.08 1.14
N PHE A 111 -12.03 -0.55 2.39
CA PHE A 111 -13.03 -0.26 3.42
C PHE A 111 -13.10 1.23 3.78
N GLU A 112 -11.94 1.90 3.88
CA GLU A 112 -11.91 3.34 4.14
C GLU A 112 -12.52 4.14 2.99
N ARG A 113 -12.21 3.75 1.74
CA ARG A 113 -12.83 4.35 0.55
C ARG A 113 -14.34 4.20 0.56
N GLN A 114 -14.85 2.99 0.82
CA GLN A 114 -16.30 2.75 0.89
C GLN A 114 -16.96 3.52 2.05
N LYS A 115 -16.27 3.66 3.19
CA LYS A 115 -16.76 4.46 4.31
C LYS A 115 -16.85 5.93 3.92
N LEU A 116 -15.82 6.50 3.32
CA LEU A 116 -15.80 7.89 2.86
C LEU A 116 -16.87 8.18 1.82
N LEU A 117 -17.06 7.30 0.82
CA LEU A 117 -18.12 7.45 -0.17
C LEU A 117 -19.52 7.47 0.47
N ARG A 118 -19.77 6.63 1.49
CA ARG A 118 -21.02 6.64 2.24
C ARG A 118 -21.21 7.92 3.04
N ILE A 119 -20.13 8.43 3.65
CA ILE A 119 -20.14 9.70 4.39
C ILE A 119 -20.48 10.86 3.45
N ILE A 120 -19.76 10.99 2.33
CA ILE A 120 -20.00 12.02 1.31
C ILE A 120 -21.45 11.97 0.81
N LYS A 121 -21.97 10.78 0.47
CA LYS A 121 -23.36 10.62 0.03
C LYS A 121 -24.36 11.06 1.10
N ARG A 122 -24.11 10.75 2.37
CA ARG A 122 -24.95 11.17 3.50
C ARG A 122 -24.92 12.69 3.69
N LEU A 123 -23.74 13.31 3.63
CA LEU A 123 -23.57 14.75 3.77
C LEU A 123 -24.24 15.51 2.61
N LYS A 124 -24.04 15.09 1.35
CA LYS A 124 -24.74 15.66 0.19
C LYS A 124 -26.26 15.59 0.34
N LYS A 125 -26.79 14.45 0.81
CA LYS A 125 -28.23 14.31 1.07
C LYS A 125 -28.73 15.23 2.19
N LYS A 126 -27.98 15.34 3.30
CA LYS A 126 -28.33 16.26 4.40
C LYS A 126 -28.36 17.71 3.91
N LEU A 127 -27.41 18.09 3.06
CA LEU A 127 -27.34 19.43 2.50
C LEU A 127 -28.50 19.70 1.53
N SER A 128 -28.84 18.75 0.64
CA SER A 128 -29.99 18.89 -0.28
C SER A 128 -31.34 18.88 0.44
N ASP A 129 -31.54 17.98 1.41
CA ASP A 129 -32.79 17.93 2.18
C ASP A 129 -32.98 19.21 3.02
N SER A 130 -31.88 19.92 3.32
CA SER A 130 -31.88 21.17 4.09
C SER A 130 -32.24 22.41 3.27
N THR A 131 -31.92 22.44 1.98
CA THR A 131 -32.25 23.54 1.09
C THR A 131 -33.75 23.58 0.84
N ASP A 132 -34.36 22.41 0.68
CA ASP A 132 -35.79 22.27 0.37
C ASP A 132 -36.70 22.57 1.56
N LYS A 133 -36.26 22.26 2.79
CA LYS A 133 -37.07 22.40 4.00
C LYS A 133 -36.81 23.69 4.78
N LYS A 134 -35.76 24.45 4.45
CA LYS A 134 -35.38 25.73 5.12
C LYS A 134 -35.33 25.65 6.67
N THR A 135 -35.06 24.47 7.23
CA THR A 135 -35.12 24.18 8.68
C THR A 135 -33.75 24.12 9.37
N LEU A 136 -32.65 24.27 8.65
CA LEU A 136 -31.29 24.16 9.20
C LEU A 136 -30.68 25.54 9.42
N SER A 137 -30.22 25.78 10.66
CA SER A 137 -29.41 26.95 11.03
C SER A 137 -28.17 27.03 10.14
N ASP A 138 -27.78 28.25 9.76
CA ASP A 138 -26.62 28.53 8.90
C ASP A 138 -25.33 27.90 9.48
N GLU A 139 -25.20 27.86 10.81
CA GLU A 139 -24.08 27.20 11.49
C GLU A 139 -23.97 25.70 11.20
N LYS A 140 -25.12 25.01 11.08
CA LYS A 140 -25.14 23.56 10.80
C LYS A 140 -24.82 23.29 9.34
N ARG A 141 -25.22 24.19 8.43
CA ARG A 141 -24.86 24.10 7.00
C ARG A 141 -23.36 24.25 6.83
N PHE A 142 -22.77 25.28 7.43
CA PHE A 142 -21.32 25.50 7.41
C PHE A 142 -20.54 24.26 7.90
N LYS A 143 -20.97 23.66 9.03
CA LYS A 143 -20.36 22.42 9.55
C LYS A 143 -20.47 21.24 8.58
N TYR A 144 -21.60 21.07 7.90
CA TYR A 144 -21.77 19.99 6.93
C TYR A 144 -20.94 20.20 5.65
N ASP A 145 -20.76 21.45 5.24
CA ASP A 145 -19.89 21.80 4.11
C ASP A 145 -18.41 21.55 4.45
N GLU A 146 -17.98 21.94 5.66
CA GLU A 146 -16.64 21.67 6.17
C GLU A 146 -16.37 20.16 6.29
N GLU A 147 -17.29 19.39 6.88
CA GLU A 147 -17.18 17.92 6.94
C GLU A 147 -17.13 17.27 5.54
N LEU A 148 -17.79 17.88 4.55
CA LEU A 148 -17.85 17.38 3.18
C LEU A 148 -16.53 17.65 2.44
N GLU A 149 -15.91 18.82 2.64
CA GLU A 149 -14.56 19.10 2.15
C GLU A 149 -13.54 18.15 2.77
N ASP A 150 -13.57 17.97 4.09
CA ASP A 150 -12.67 17.06 4.80
C ASP A 150 -12.81 15.62 4.28
N ALA A 151 -14.04 15.16 4.08
CA ALA A 151 -14.28 13.82 3.54
C ALA A 151 -13.72 13.66 2.11
N ARG A 152 -13.72 14.71 1.30
CA ARG A 152 -13.15 14.72 -0.07
C ARG A 152 -11.62 14.71 -0.03
N VAL A 153 -11.00 15.52 0.81
CA VAL A 153 -9.54 15.50 1.05
C VAL A 153 -9.10 14.11 1.49
N MET A 154 -9.80 13.54 2.47
CA MET A 154 -9.54 12.18 2.95
C MET A 154 -9.72 11.13 1.86
N LEU A 155 -10.72 11.25 0.98
CA LEU A 155 -10.93 10.31 -0.12
C LEU A 155 -9.79 10.37 -1.14
N ASN A 156 -9.33 11.58 -1.48
CA ASN A 156 -8.17 11.80 -2.33
C ASN A 156 -6.89 11.22 -1.72
N TYR A 157 -6.70 11.37 -0.41
CA TYR A 157 -5.61 10.70 0.30
C TYR A 157 -5.64 9.18 0.10
N VAL A 158 -6.78 8.51 0.30
CA VAL A 158 -6.87 7.04 0.11
C VAL A 158 -6.63 6.61 -1.34
N LEU A 159 -7.03 7.43 -2.31
CA LEU A 159 -6.88 7.16 -3.74
C LEU A 159 -5.43 7.26 -4.21
N HIS A 160 -4.77 8.36 -3.87
CA HIS A 160 -3.47 8.72 -4.42
C HIS A 160 -2.29 8.36 -3.49
N TYR A 161 -2.55 7.61 -2.41
CA TYR A 161 -1.50 7.18 -1.49
C TYR A 161 -0.50 6.21 -2.16
N PRO A 162 0.82 6.48 -2.13
CA PRO A 162 1.85 5.69 -2.77
C PRO A 162 1.92 4.27 -2.21
N ASN A 163 1.98 3.28 -3.09
CA ASN A 163 2.19 1.89 -2.67
C ASN A 163 3.64 1.61 -2.28
N THR A 164 4.58 2.52 -2.53
CA THR A 164 5.97 2.42 -2.05
C THR A 164 6.08 2.60 -0.53
N GLN A 165 5.09 3.23 0.10
CA GLN A 165 5.09 3.55 1.53
C GLN A 165 4.03 2.75 2.31
N LYS A 166 4.23 2.69 3.64
CA LYS A 166 3.32 2.01 4.56
C LYS A 166 2.08 2.87 4.78
N TYR A 167 0.92 2.40 4.32
CA TYR A 167 -0.34 3.11 4.52
C TYR A 167 -0.64 3.41 5.99
N ILE A 168 -0.98 4.68 6.27
CA ILE A 168 -1.43 5.14 7.59
C ILE A 168 -2.96 5.27 7.54
N ALA A 169 -3.64 4.39 8.26
CA ALA A 169 -5.10 4.31 8.27
C ALA A 169 -5.75 5.60 8.81
N LEU A 170 -6.85 6.01 8.20
CA LEU A 170 -7.66 7.14 8.66
C LEU A 170 -8.62 6.73 9.79
N PHE A 171 -9.13 5.50 9.73
CA PHE A 171 -10.07 4.94 10.69
C PHE A 171 -9.42 3.76 11.44
N PRO A 172 -8.57 4.01 12.45
CA PRO A 172 -7.96 2.93 13.23
C PRO A 172 -9.05 2.10 13.91
N SER A 173 -9.00 0.78 13.75
CA SER A 173 -9.97 -0.16 14.34
C SER A 173 -9.87 -0.28 15.86
N SER A 174 -8.87 0.35 16.48
CA SER A 174 -8.54 0.20 17.90
C SER A 174 -8.62 1.51 18.67
N SER A 175 -9.40 2.51 18.24
CA SER A 175 -9.54 3.74 19.03
C SER A 175 -10.15 3.38 20.39
N PRO A 176 -9.41 3.51 21.51
CA PRO A 176 -9.89 3.11 22.85
C PRO A 176 -11.00 4.03 23.37
N THR A 177 -11.28 5.12 22.66
CA THR A 177 -12.20 6.19 23.07
C THR A 177 -13.65 5.97 22.60
N GLN A 178 -13.95 4.88 21.90
CA GLN A 178 -15.33 4.57 21.51
C GLN A 178 -15.71 3.19 22.06
N PRO A 179 -16.66 3.10 23.01
CA PRO A 179 -17.23 1.80 23.33
C PRO A 179 -17.84 1.20 22.06
N ASP A 180 -17.83 -0.12 21.95
CA ASP A 180 -18.47 -0.91 20.89
C ASP A 180 -20.01 -0.78 20.92
N THR A 181 -20.55 0.45 21.02
CA THR A 181 -21.97 0.70 20.80
C THR A 181 -22.21 0.65 19.30
N GLU A 182 -22.87 -0.44 18.87
CA GLU A 182 -23.19 -0.80 17.49
C GLU A 182 -24.18 0.15 16.78
N ASN A 183 -24.15 1.46 17.07
CA ASN A 183 -24.94 2.43 16.34
C ASN A 183 -24.37 2.58 14.91
N LYS A 184 -25.18 2.21 13.92
CA LYS A 184 -24.84 2.37 12.49
C LYS A 184 -24.48 3.81 12.12
N GLU A 185 -24.97 4.78 12.87
CA GLU A 185 -24.70 6.21 12.67
C GLU A 185 -23.31 6.64 13.16
N ASP A 186 -22.82 6.05 14.25
CA ASP A 186 -21.50 6.36 14.82
C ASP A 186 -20.36 5.75 13.99
N LYS A 187 -20.62 4.61 13.32
CA LYS A 187 -19.68 3.99 12.36
C LYS A 187 -19.39 4.86 11.12
N LEU A 188 -20.23 5.86 10.85
CA LEU A 188 -20.13 6.79 9.72
C LEU A 188 -19.77 8.21 10.16
N ARG A 189 -19.22 8.41 11.36
CA ARG A 189 -18.64 9.71 11.72
C ARG A 189 -17.27 9.88 11.05
N LEU A 190 -17.02 11.09 10.56
CA LEU A 190 -15.70 11.47 10.05
C LEU A 190 -14.78 11.74 11.26
N PRO A 191 -13.56 11.17 11.30
CA PRO A 191 -12.61 11.50 12.35
C PRO A 191 -12.16 12.97 12.17
N PRO A 192 -12.08 13.76 13.26
CA PRO A 192 -11.62 15.15 13.20
C PRO A 192 -10.10 15.17 12.98
N LEU A 193 -9.68 15.01 11.73
CA LEU A 193 -8.25 14.95 11.36
C LEU A 193 -7.73 16.28 10.81
N LEU A 194 -8.58 17.11 10.21
CA LEU A 194 -8.20 18.43 9.70
C LEU A 194 -8.78 19.54 10.58
N HIS A 195 -10.08 19.44 10.89
CA HIS A 195 -10.79 20.44 11.68
C HIS A 195 -11.44 19.81 12.94
N PRO A 196 -11.13 20.28 14.16
CA PRO A 196 -10.04 21.21 14.51
C PRO A 196 -8.64 20.58 14.36
N PRO A 197 -7.56 21.38 14.21
CA PRO A 197 -6.21 20.86 14.12
C PRO A 197 -5.86 20.11 15.42
N PRO A 198 -5.30 18.90 15.31
CA PRO A 198 -4.98 18.07 16.47
C PRO A 198 -3.87 18.71 17.33
N SER A 199 -4.11 18.82 18.64
CA SER A 199 -3.25 19.52 19.59
C SER A 199 -1.98 18.76 19.97
N SER A 200 -2.01 17.42 19.95
CA SER A 200 -0.87 16.54 20.24
C SER A 200 -0.85 15.39 19.24
N LEU A 201 0.22 15.29 18.45
CA LEU A 201 0.35 14.30 17.38
C LEU A 201 1.56 13.38 17.64
N ASP A 202 1.32 12.08 17.86
CA ASP A 202 2.41 11.09 17.81
C ASP A 202 2.98 11.02 16.39
N GLY A 203 4.22 10.55 16.23
CA GLY A 203 4.92 10.53 14.93
C GLY A 203 4.11 10.01 13.72
N PRO A 204 3.43 8.84 13.80
CA PRO A 204 2.59 8.35 12.72
C PRO A 204 1.36 9.22 12.44
N PHE A 205 0.80 9.87 13.47
CA PHE A 205 -0.34 10.77 13.33
C PHE A 205 0.08 12.10 12.71
N GLN A 206 1.27 12.61 13.05
CA GLN A 206 1.86 13.79 12.41
C GLN A 206 2.02 13.58 10.91
N ARG A 207 2.67 12.48 10.49
CA ARG A 207 2.84 12.19 9.06
C ARG A 207 1.51 12.10 8.31
N ARG A 208 0.47 11.53 8.94
CA ARG A 208 -0.87 11.47 8.33
C ARG A 208 -1.44 12.88 8.16
N TYR A 209 -1.31 13.73 9.16
CA TYR A 209 -1.76 15.12 9.10
C TYR A 209 -1.04 15.89 7.99
N ASP A 210 0.28 15.77 7.90
CA ASP A 210 1.09 16.43 6.87
C ASP A 210 0.66 16.00 5.46
N LEU A 211 0.42 14.70 5.26
CA LEU A 211 -0.07 14.16 3.97
C LEU A 211 -1.49 14.65 3.64
N LEU A 212 -2.37 14.80 4.64
CA LEU A 212 -3.71 15.34 4.43
C LEU A 212 -3.64 16.83 4.04
N LEU A 213 -2.76 17.60 4.67
CA LEU A 213 -2.54 19.00 4.31
C LEU A 213 -1.94 19.12 2.90
N GLU A 214 -1.00 18.25 2.54
CA GLU A 214 -0.46 18.17 1.18
C GLU A 214 -1.57 17.85 0.17
N THR A 215 -2.47 16.90 0.46
CA THR A 215 -3.61 16.61 -0.42
C THR A 215 -4.54 17.80 -0.58
N LYS A 216 -4.81 18.55 0.49
CA LYS A 216 -5.63 19.76 0.43
C LYS A 216 -4.98 20.80 -0.49
N GLN A 217 -3.69 21.07 -0.31
CA GLN A 217 -2.94 21.97 -1.19
C GLN A 217 -2.92 21.51 -2.66
N LEU A 218 -2.85 20.20 -2.91
CA LEU A 218 -2.92 19.66 -4.27
C LEU A 218 -4.31 19.80 -4.89
N MET A 219 -5.37 19.71 -4.09
CA MET A 219 -6.74 20.01 -4.51
C MET A 219 -6.92 21.50 -4.80
N ASP A 220 -6.41 22.39 -3.94
CA ASP A 220 -6.47 23.84 -4.13
C ASP A 220 -5.69 24.28 -5.38
N LYS A 221 -4.57 23.61 -5.67
CA LYS A 221 -3.79 23.81 -6.90
C LYS A 221 -4.45 23.21 -8.15
N GLY A 222 -5.57 22.49 -8.01
CA GLY A 222 -6.28 21.82 -9.11
C GLY A 222 -5.56 20.60 -9.70
N LYS A 223 -4.48 20.13 -9.06
CA LYS A 223 -3.79 18.88 -9.46
C LYS A 223 -4.60 17.65 -9.08
N LEU A 224 -5.31 17.73 -7.96
CA LEU A 224 -6.31 16.76 -7.52
C LEU A 224 -7.70 17.35 -7.69
N LYS A 225 -8.68 16.46 -7.91
CA LYS A 225 -10.05 16.87 -8.19
C LYS A 225 -10.76 17.27 -6.90
N GLY A 226 -11.63 18.29 -7.00
CA GLY A 226 -12.48 18.73 -5.89
C GLY A 226 -13.58 17.73 -5.53
N GLU A 227 -14.10 16.97 -6.50
CA GLU A 227 -15.17 15.97 -6.29
C GLU A 227 -14.71 14.55 -6.69
N PRO A 228 -13.83 13.91 -5.91
CA PRO A 228 -13.30 12.58 -6.22
C PRO A 228 -14.37 11.48 -6.29
N GLU A 229 -15.56 11.69 -5.70
CA GLU A 229 -16.64 10.70 -5.72
C GLU A 229 -17.22 10.38 -7.12
N ASN A 230 -17.13 11.33 -8.06
CA ASN A 230 -17.76 11.19 -9.38
C ASN A 230 -16.88 10.42 -10.37
N GLU A 231 -15.57 10.49 -10.22
CA GLU A 231 -14.61 9.93 -11.19
C GLU A 231 -14.37 8.44 -11.00
N MET A 232 -14.58 7.93 -9.79
CA MET A 232 -14.45 6.51 -9.44
C MET A 232 -15.31 5.57 -10.30
N LYS A 233 -16.30 6.08 -11.03
CA LYS A 233 -17.13 5.32 -11.97
C LYS A 233 -16.44 5.04 -13.31
N LYS A 234 -15.37 5.78 -13.63
CA LYS A 234 -14.48 5.53 -14.77
C LYS A 234 -13.16 5.03 -14.18
N GLY A 235 -12.62 3.91 -14.67
CA GLY A 235 -11.39 3.33 -14.12
C GLY A 235 -10.27 4.38 -13.98
N ILE A 236 -9.56 4.35 -12.85
CA ILE A 236 -8.58 5.38 -12.46
C ILE A 236 -7.31 5.26 -13.32
N GLU A 237 -6.98 6.31 -14.08
CA GLU A 237 -5.71 6.47 -14.82
C GLU A 237 -4.91 7.71 -14.39
N ASP A 238 -5.16 8.27 -13.19
CA ASP A 238 -4.46 9.48 -12.78
C ASP A 238 -3.15 9.16 -12.06
N GLY A 239 -2.03 9.38 -12.75
CA GLY A 239 -0.65 9.18 -12.27
C GLY A 239 -0.18 10.14 -11.16
N VAL A 240 -1.11 10.81 -10.47
CA VAL A 240 -0.79 11.73 -9.36
C VAL A 240 -0.63 10.91 -8.08
N VAL A 241 0.56 11.00 -7.47
CA VAL A 241 0.92 10.32 -6.23
C VAL A 241 1.10 11.37 -5.13
N VAL A 242 0.53 11.13 -3.97
CA VAL A 242 0.58 12.03 -2.80
C VAL A 242 1.76 11.67 -1.91
N GLY A 243 2.58 12.64 -1.49
CA GLY A 243 3.78 12.41 -0.69
C GLY A 243 5.00 12.02 -1.51
N LEU A 244 6.13 11.77 -0.82
CA LEU A 244 7.48 11.59 -1.39
C LEU A 244 7.66 10.43 -2.42
N GLY A 245 6.58 9.76 -2.85
CA GLY A 245 6.60 8.56 -3.68
C GLY A 245 7.24 8.70 -5.06
N ALA A 246 7.37 9.91 -5.62
CA ALA A 246 8.07 10.13 -6.89
C ALA A 246 9.60 10.09 -6.73
N ASP A 247 10.13 10.57 -5.61
CA ASP A 247 11.57 10.87 -5.44
C ASP A 247 12.27 10.08 -4.32
N VAL A 248 11.60 9.13 -3.65
CA VAL A 248 12.29 8.26 -2.67
C VAL A 248 13.29 7.35 -3.39
N GLN A 249 14.52 7.84 -3.54
CA GLN A 249 15.70 7.01 -3.63
C GLN A 249 15.81 6.23 -2.32
N ILE A 250 15.37 4.97 -2.36
CA ILE A 250 15.57 4.03 -1.25
C ILE A 250 17.08 3.80 -1.11
N GLY A 251 17.73 4.61 -0.26
CA GLY A 251 19.00 4.38 0.41
C GLY A 251 20.17 3.85 -0.43
N LEU A 252 20.88 4.75 -1.12
CA LEU A 252 22.34 4.72 -1.07
C LEU A 252 22.73 5.59 0.13
N THR A 253 22.98 4.96 1.28
CA THR A 253 23.74 5.62 2.34
C THR A 253 25.19 5.70 1.85
N GLU A 254 25.51 6.74 1.09
CA GLU A 254 26.90 7.14 0.89
C GLU A 254 27.42 7.62 2.24
N SER A 255 28.25 6.79 2.85
CA SER A 255 29.16 7.24 3.88
C SER A 255 30.11 8.23 3.21
N THR A 256 29.88 9.52 3.46
CA THR A 256 30.87 10.56 3.23
C THR A 256 32.04 10.30 4.17
N ALA A 257 32.96 9.42 3.75
CA ALA A 257 34.31 9.40 4.24
C ALA A 257 35.01 10.61 3.63
N GLN A 258 35.17 11.66 4.43
CA GLN A 258 36.01 12.80 4.12
C GLN A 258 37.42 12.30 3.81
N LYS A 259 37.83 12.42 2.55
CA LYS A 259 39.25 12.43 2.18
C LYS A 259 39.77 13.82 2.49
N ASP A 260 40.35 13.99 3.66
CA ASP A 260 41.29 15.07 3.89
C ASP A 260 42.53 14.77 3.04
N GLN A 261 42.73 15.56 1.98
CA GLN A 261 44.04 15.70 1.37
C GLN A 261 44.73 16.89 2.05
N PRO A 262 45.95 16.71 2.61
CA PRO A 262 46.74 17.85 3.02
C PRO A 262 47.16 18.64 1.77
N GLN A 263 46.86 19.93 1.75
CA GLN A 263 47.46 20.88 0.81
C GLN A 263 48.90 21.12 1.26
N ASP A 264 49.86 20.71 0.43
CA ASP A 264 51.29 21.03 0.59
C ASP A 264 51.53 22.51 0.24
N ASP A 265 51.44 23.38 1.24
CA ASP A 265 51.92 24.78 1.20
C ASP A 265 53.46 24.82 1.33
N PHE A 266 54.19 24.32 0.33
CA PHE A 266 55.66 24.19 0.43
C PHE A 266 56.52 25.18 -0.37
N PHE A 267 55.99 26.09 -1.20
CA PHE A 267 56.86 27.06 -1.89
C PHE A 267 56.18 28.40 -2.17
N GLU A 268 56.24 29.34 -1.22
CA GLU A 268 56.44 30.77 -1.53
C GLU A 268 56.82 31.59 -0.29
N SER A 269 58.11 31.59 0.03
CA SER A 269 58.82 32.74 0.62
C SER A 269 60.27 32.58 0.16
N GLY A 270 60.83 33.42 -0.70
CA GLY A 270 60.87 34.87 -0.60
C GLY A 270 62.21 35.25 0.02
N ASP A 271 63.32 34.84 -0.61
CA ASP A 271 64.65 35.31 -0.24
C ASP A 271 64.93 36.68 -0.87
N LYS A 272 65.55 37.50 -0.03
CA LYS A 272 65.84 38.94 -0.14
C LYS A 272 66.81 39.30 -1.26
#